data_AF-A0AAJ6YET7-F1
#
_entry.id   AF-A0AAJ6YET7-F1
#
_cell.length_a   1.000
_cell.length_b   1.000
_cell.length_c   1.000
_cell.angle_alpha   90.00
_cell.angle_beta   90.00
_cell.angle_gamma   90.00
#
_symmetry.space_group_name_H-M   'P 1'
#
loop_
_entity.id
_entity.type
_entity.pdbx_description
1 polymer ?
#
loop_
_entity_poly.entity_id
_entity_poly.type
_entity_poly.pdbx_seq_one_letter_code
_entity_poly.pdbx_strand_id
1 'polypeptide(L)'
;MMFYHVNATLSELKVSFWKFVYTSGSPCRTCPIFDKMKFNKLVTSSRRKNRKRHFTAPSHIRRRLMSAPLSKELRLKYNVRTMPIRKDDEVQVVRGHYKGQQVGKVIQVYRKKFVIYIERIQREKMNGASVYVGIDPSKTVIVKLKMDKDRKKIIDRRGKGRLAALGKDKGKYTEESAAAMETL
;
A
#
# COMPACT_ATOMS: atom_id res chain seq x y z
N MET A 1 23.51 75.84 20.49
CA MET A 1 22.50 76.51 21.33
C MET A 1 21.14 76.31 20.67
N MET A 2 20.38 75.29 21.10
CA MET A 2 19.27 75.40 22.06
C MET A 2 18.11 76.26 21.54
N PHE A 3 16.99 75.61 21.21
CA PHE A 3 15.63 75.86 21.75
C PHE A 3 14.73 74.73 21.20
N TYR A 4 14.57 73.63 21.93
CA TYR A 4 13.42 73.27 22.79
C TYR A 4 12.08 73.30 22.05
N HIS A 5 11.55 72.12 21.71
CA HIS A 5 10.38 71.46 22.34
C HIS A 5 9.03 72.12 21.98
N VAL A 6 8.07 71.33 21.49
CA VAL A 6 6.88 70.89 22.23
C VAL A 6 6.00 69.98 21.35
N ASN A 7 5.47 68.97 22.05
CA ASN A 7 4.62 67.83 21.69
C ASN A 7 3.27 68.11 20.99
N ALA A 8 2.67 66.97 20.57
CA ALA A 8 1.24 66.65 20.59
C ALA A 8 0.40 67.16 19.39
N THR A 9 -0.57 66.46 18.82
CA THR A 9 -1.35 65.24 19.14
C THR A 9 -2.33 64.99 17.97
N LEU A 10 -3.12 63.91 18.06
CA LEU A 10 -4.47 63.72 17.48
C LEU A 10 -4.52 63.30 16.00
N SER A 11 -4.71 61.99 15.75
CA SER A 11 -6.02 61.36 15.54
C SER A 11 -6.56 61.55 14.12
N GLU A 12 -6.22 60.63 13.23
CA GLU A 12 -6.93 60.48 11.96
C GLU A 12 -8.19 59.66 12.16
N LEU A 13 -9.30 60.36 11.98
CA LEU A 13 -10.68 59.90 11.99
C LEU A 13 -11.08 59.37 10.61
N LYS A 14 -11.92 58.33 10.65
CA LYS A 14 -13.00 57.97 9.71
C LYS A 14 -12.58 57.29 8.39
N VAL A 15 -12.81 55.99 8.22
CA VAL A 15 -14.11 55.28 8.07
C VAL A 15 -14.68 55.39 6.67
N SER A 16 -14.47 54.28 5.95
CA SER A 16 -15.41 53.56 5.09
C SER A 16 -15.66 53.98 3.65
N PHE A 17 -15.95 52.90 2.91
CA PHE A 17 -16.87 52.85 1.79
C PHE A 17 -16.20 53.02 0.42
N TRP A 18 -15.71 51.90 -0.12
CA TRP A 18 -16.25 51.44 -1.40
C TRP A 18 -16.31 49.92 -1.41
N LYS A 19 -17.56 49.46 -1.46
CA LYS A 19 -17.99 48.07 -1.48
C LYS A 19 -17.83 47.59 -2.92
N PHE A 20 -16.62 47.15 -3.29
CA PHE A 20 -16.44 46.51 -4.60
C PHE A 20 -16.89 45.06 -4.49
N VAL A 21 -18.09 44.83 -5.02
CA VAL A 21 -18.68 43.55 -5.34
C VAL A 21 -17.73 42.78 -6.26
N TYR A 22 -16.98 41.81 -5.72
CA TYR A 22 -16.59 40.65 -6.51
C TYR A 22 -17.44 39.47 -6.06
N THR A 23 -18.48 39.28 -6.85
CA THR A 23 -19.26 38.06 -6.92
C THR A 23 -18.35 36.84 -6.94
N SER A 24 -18.79 35.84 -6.20
CA SER A 24 -18.33 34.45 -6.21
C SER A 24 -18.08 33.94 -7.64
N GLY A 25 -16.83 34.06 -8.08
CA GLY A 25 -16.28 33.26 -9.17
C GLY A 25 -16.28 31.80 -8.74
N SER A 26 -17.38 31.11 -9.04
CA SER A 26 -17.45 29.66 -8.95
C SER A 26 -16.30 29.07 -9.77
N PRO A 27 -15.47 28.17 -9.20
CA PRO A 27 -14.47 27.48 -9.99
C PRO A 27 -15.19 26.73 -11.10
N CYS A 28 -14.86 27.11 -12.33
CA CYS A 28 -15.37 26.51 -13.55
C CYS A 28 -15.25 24.98 -13.48
N ARG A 29 -16.38 24.27 -13.65
CA ARG A 29 -16.49 22.80 -13.67
C ARG A 29 -15.83 22.15 -14.90
N THR A 30 -14.93 22.86 -15.57
CA THR A 30 -14.28 22.46 -16.83
C THR A 30 -12.77 22.56 -16.79
N CYS A 31 -12.15 22.77 -15.63
CA CYS A 31 -10.73 22.44 -15.49
C CYS A 31 -10.62 20.91 -15.43
N PRO A 32 -10.10 20.21 -16.46
CA PRO A 32 -9.67 18.84 -16.23
C PRO A 32 -8.58 18.94 -15.17
N ILE A 33 -8.89 18.44 -13.98
CA ILE A 33 -7.90 18.10 -12.97
C ILE A 33 -6.77 17.42 -13.74
N PHE A 34 -5.58 18.01 -13.75
CA PHE A 34 -4.42 17.50 -14.47
C PHE A 34 -3.94 16.25 -13.72
N ASP A 35 -4.73 15.19 -13.87
CA ASP A 35 -4.62 13.91 -13.20
C ASP A 35 -3.45 13.18 -13.87
N LYS A 36 -2.39 12.93 -13.11
CA LYS A 36 -1.13 12.35 -13.61
C LYS A 36 -1.43 11.09 -14.42
N MET A 37 -1.34 11.24 -15.73
CA MET A 37 -1.88 10.29 -16.67
C MET A 37 -0.93 9.11 -16.86
N LYS A 38 -1.51 7.93 -17.02
CA LYS A 38 -0.80 6.74 -17.43
C LYS A 38 -0.18 6.93 -18.82
N PHE A 39 1.14 6.89 -18.92
CA PHE A 39 1.87 7.09 -20.19
C PHE A 39 1.88 5.87 -21.13
N ASN A 40 1.78 4.65 -20.58
CA ASN A 40 1.84 3.44 -21.40
C ASN A 40 0.52 3.18 -22.15
N LYS A 41 0.56 3.41 -23.47
CA LYS A 41 -0.56 3.23 -24.41
C LYS A 41 -1.10 1.80 -24.47
N LEU A 42 -0.27 0.78 -24.22
CA LEU A 42 -0.66 -0.63 -24.34
C LEU A 42 -1.58 -1.11 -23.21
N VAL A 43 -1.56 -0.42 -22.06
CA VAL A 43 -2.35 -0.84 -20.92
C VAL A 43 -3.60 0.02 -20.84
N THR A 44 -4.77 -0.59 -20.83
CA THR A 44 -6.04 0.15 -20.73
C THR A 44 -6.30 0.75 -19.33
N SER A 45 -6.93 1.92 -19.25
CA SER A 45 -7.47 2.55 -18.03
C SER A 45 -8.97 2.26 -17.84
N SER A 46 -9.63 1.64 -18.83
CA SER A 46 -11.08 1.43 -18.81
C SER A 46 -11.52 0.55 -17.64
N ARG A 47 -12.44 1.08 -16.82
CA ARG A 47 -13.05 0.37 -15.67
C ARG A 47 -13.67 -0.98 -16.08
N ARG A 48 -14.39 -1.03 -17.20
CA ARG A 48 -15.07 -2.24 -17.69
C ARG A 48 -14.05 -3.35 -18.01
N LYS A 49 -12.99 -3.02 -18.76
CA LYS A 49 -11.92 -3.96 -19.12
C LYS A 49 -11.15 -4.46 -17.89
N ASN A 50 -10.88 -3.58 -16.92
CA ASN A 50 -10.18 -3.93 -15.68
C ASN A 50 -10.99 -4.90 -14.81
N ARG A 51 -12.28 -4.65 -14.62
CA ARG A 51 -13.17 -5.55 -13.87
C ARG A 51 -13.29 -6.92 -14.52
N LYS A 52 -13.49 -6.96 -15.85
CA LYS A 52 -13.54 -8.23 -16.62
C LYS A 52 -12.26 -9.05 -16.37
N ARG A 53 -11.08 -8.45 -16.58
CA ARG A 53 -9.78 -9.12 -16.35
C ARG A 53 -9.59 -9.64 -14.93
N HIS A 54 -10.07 -8.92 -13.91
CA HIS A 54 -9.95 -9.35 -12.52
C HIS A 54 -10.81 -10.57 -12.22
N PHE A 55 -12.11 -10.53 -12.55
CA PHE A 55 -13.04 -11.61 -12.21
C PHE A 55 -12.83 -12.85 -13.07
N THR A 56 -12.47 -12.70 -14.35
CA THR A 56 -12.23 -13.83 -15.26
C THR A 56 -10.78 -14.34 -15.23
N ALA A 57 -9.94 -13.86 -14.29
CA ALA A 57 -8.53 -14.24 -14.23
C ALA A 57 -8.35 -15.76 -14.05
N PRO A 58 -7.37 -16.40 -14.74
CA PRO A 58 -7.00 -17.79 -14.53
C PRO A 58 -6.30 -18.01 -13.17
N SER A 59 -6.22 -19.27 -12.73
CA SER A 59 -5.76 -19.66 -11.38
C SER A 59 -4.37 -19.11 -11.01
N HIS A 60 -3.42 -19.09 -11.94
CA HIS A 60 -2.06 -18.60 -11.68
C HIS A 60 -2.01 -17.08 -11.47
N ILE A 61 -2.88 -16.31 -12.14
CA ILE A 61 -3.03 -14.86 -11.92
C ILE A 61 -3.74 -14.63 -10.59
N ARG A 62 -4.80 -15.38 -10.29
CA ARG A 62 -5.50 -15.29 -9.00
C ARG A 62 -4.57 -15.56 -7.83
N ARG A 63 -3.64 -16.51 -7.94
CA ARG A 63 -2.58 -16.73 -6.93
C ARG A 63 -1.75 -15.47 -6.68
N ARG A 64 -1.42 -14.71 -7.72
CA ARG A 64 -0.63 -13.47 -7.59
C ARG A 64 -1.44 -12.35 -6.96
N LEU A 65 -2.72 -12.23 -7.32
CA LEU A 65 -3.66 -11.26 -6.75
C LEU A 65 -3.94 -11.54 -5.27
N MET A 66 -4.08 -12.81 -4.90
CA MET A 66 -4.27 -13.26 -3.52
C MET A 66 -2.96 -13.28 -2.72
N SER A 67 -2.32 -12.12 -2.62
CA SER A 67 -1.14 -11.90 -1.78
C SER A 67 -1.50 -11.14 -0.51
N ALA A 68 -0.87 -11.50 0.61
CA ALA A 68 -0.96 -10.78 1.87
C ALA A 68 0.36 -10.07 2.22
N PRO A 69 0.30 -8.98 3.00
CA PRO A 69 1.46 -8.39 3.65
C PRO A 69 2.11 -9.33 4.67
N LEU A 70 3.43 -9.22 4.79
CA LEU A 70 4.20 -9.89 5.85
C LEU A 70 4.25 -9.03 7.13
N SER A 71 4.41 -9.68 8.28
CA SER A 71 4.68 -9.03 9.57
C SER A 71 5.98 -8.22 9.51
N LYS A 72 6.15 -7.24 10.41
CA LYS A 72 7.33 -6.36 10.42
C LYS A 72 8.63 -7.16 10.58
N GLU A 73 8.64 -8.18 11.43
CA GLU A 73 9.79 -9.08 11.66
C GLU A 73 10.19 -9.82 10.38
N LEU A 74 9.24 -10.46 9.69
CA LEU A 74 9.50 -11.17 8.44
C LEU A 74 9.94 -10.23 7.31
N ARG A 75 9.44 -8.99 7.31
CA ARG A 75 9.86 -7.96 6.35
C ARG A 75 11.31 -7.57 6.54
N LEU A 76 11.81 -7.49 7.78
CA LEU A 76 13.22 -7.21 8.05
C LEU A 76 14.09 -8.40 7.63
N LYS A 77 13.69 -9.63 7.99
CA LYS A 77 14.44 -10.85 7.67
C LYS A 77 14.63 -11.08 6.17
N TYR A 78 13.56 -10.94 5.39
CA TYR A 78 13.58 -11.29 3.97
C TYR A 78 13.60 -10.09 3.02
N ASN A 79 13.47 -8.87 3.56
CA ASN A 79 13.33 -7.63 2.77
C ASN A 79 12.19 -7.71 1.71
N VAL A 80 11.10 -8.43 1.98
CA VAL A 80 9.93 -8.53 1.08
C VAL A 80 8.69 -8.01 1.79
N ARG A 81 7.84 -7.23 1.09
CA ARG A 81 6.64 -6.63 1.70
C ARG A 81 5.41 -7.55 1.68
N THR A 82 5.23 -8.31 0.60
CA THR A 82 4.03 -9.14 0.39
C THR A 82 4.39 -10.51 -0.17
N MET A 83 3.59 -11.53 0.13
CA MET A 83 3.73 -12.88 -0.40
C MET A 83 2.36 -13.49 -0.76
N PRO A 84 2.26 -14.31 -1.83
CA PRO A 84 1.08 -15.13 -2.09
C PRO A 84 0.82 -16.09 -0.93
N ILE A 85 -0.44 -16.15 -0.46
CA ILE A 85 -0.83 -17.03 0.65
C ILE A 85 -0.86 -18.50 0.18
N ARG A 86 -0.36 -19.40 1.02
CA ARG A 86 -0.49 -20.85 0.87
C ARG A 86 -1.30 -21.45 2.02
N LYS A 87 -1.64 -22.73 1.88
CA LYS A 87 -2.14 -23.56 2.99
C LYS A 87 -1.03 -23.67 4.05
N ASP A 88 -1.45 -23.78 5.30
CA ASP A 88 -0.58 -23.92 6.49
C ASP A 88 0.30 -22.69 6.80
N ASP A 89 0.11 -21.56 6.11
CA ASP A 89 0.68 -20.29 6.57
C ASP A 89 -0.09 -19.82 7.82
N GLU A 90 0.63 -19.20 8.76
CA GLU A 90 0.02 -18.59 9.94
C GLU A 90 -0.28 -17.12 9.65
N VAL A 91 -1.55 -16.74 9.82
CA VAL A 91 -2.05 -15.41 9.50
C VAL A 91 -2.78 -14.80 10.69
N GLN A 92 -2.70 -13.47 10.77
CA GLN A 92 -3.42 -12.63 11.71
C GLN A 92 -4.36 -11.72 10.94
N VAL A 93 -5.58 -11.53 11.44
CA VAL A 93 -6.57 -10.63 10.82
C VAL A 93 -6.44 -9.23 11.41
N VAL A 94 -6.26 -8.24 10.55
CA VAL A 94 -6.03 -6.84 10.98
C VAL A 94 -7.30 -5.98 10.84
N ARG A 95 -8.15 -6.30 9.87
CA ARG A 95 -9.33 -5.48 9.51
C ARG A 95 -10.62 -6.31 9.57
N GLY A 96 -11.70 -5.71 10.06
CA GLY A 96 -13.06 -6.30 10.10
C GLY A 96 -13.46 -6.77 11.49
N HIS A 97 -14.60 -7.49 11.57
CA HIS A 97 -15.18 -7.98 12.82
C HIS A 97 -14.27 -8.96 13.56
N TYR A 98 -13.60 -9.84 12.82
CA TYR A 98 -12.65 -10.82 13.37
C TYR A 98 -11.25 -10.24 13.59
N LYS A 99 -11.15 -8.95 13.85
CA LYS A 99 -9.88 -8.31 14.22
C LYS A 99 -9.48 -8.78 15.61
N GLY A 100 -8.30 -9.39 15.72
CA GLY A 100 -7.78 -9.86 16.99
C GLY A 100 -6.35 -10.39 16.84
N GLN A 101 -5.65 -10.50 17.96
CA GLN A 101 -4.28 -11.01 17.96
C GLN A 101 -4.17 -12.52 17.68
N GLN A 102 -5.29 -13.24 17.66
CA GLN A 102 -5.31 -14.67 17.43
C GLN A 102 -4.72 -15.00 16.06
N VAL A 103 -3.56 -15.63 16.09
CA VAL A 103 -2.93 -16.21 14.90
C VAL A 103 -3.68 -17.49 14.57
N GLY A 104 -4.10 -17.62 13.31
CA GLY A 104 -4.77 -18.80 12.80
C GLY A 104 -4.02 -19.38 11.61
N LYS A 105 -4.03 -20.70 11.48
CA LYS A 105 -3.51 -21.37 10.28
C LYS A 105 -4.52 -21.28 9.15
N VAL A 106 -4.02 -21.10 7.93
CA VAL A 106 -4.83 -21.15 6.71
C VAL A 106 -5.13 -22.60 6.35
N ILE A 107 -6.38 -23.01 6.47
CA ILE A 107 -6.82 -24.36 6.08
C ILE A 107 -6.79 -24.49 4.57
N GLN A 108 -7.50 -23.59 3.89
CA GLN A 108 -7.65 -23.65 2.44
C GLN A 108 -7.74 -22.25 1.82
N VAL A 109 -7.21 -22.14 0.61
CA VAL A 109 -7.24 -20.92 -0.21
C VAL A 109 -8.24 -21.12 -1.34
N TYR A 110 -9.41 -20.52 -1.22
CA TYR A 110 -10.49 -20.66 -2.20
C TYR A 110 -10.35 -19.59 -3.30
N ARG A 111 -9.60 -19.94 -4.36
CA ARG A 111 -9.26 -19.00 -5.44
C ARG A 111 -10.44 -18.54 -6.29
N LYS A 112 -11.51 -19.33 -6.40
CA LYS A 112 -12.68 -18.95 -7.25
C LYS A 112 -13.53 -17.83 -6.63
N LYS A 113 -13.56 -17.73 -5.29
CA LYS A 113 -14.29 -16.70 -4.53
C LYS A 113 -13.38 -15.58 -4.00
N PHE A 114 -12.06 -15.62 -4.29
CA PHE A 114 -11.07 -14.68 -3.74
C PHE A 114 -11.02 -14.65 -2.21
N VAL A 115 -11.19 -15.81 -1.57
CA VAL A 115 -11.36 -15.92 -0.12
C VAL A 115 -10.40 -16.95 0.46
N ILE A 116 -9.94 -16.70 1.69
CA ILE A 116 -9.21 -17.65 2.53
C ILE A 116 -10.08 -18.08 3.71
N TYR A 117 -9.91 -19.33 4.14
CA TYR A 117 -10.50 -19.86 5.35
C TYR A 117 -9.40 -20.10 6.39
N ILE A 118 -9.65 -19.64 7.60
CA ILE A 118 -8.73 -19.67 8.72
C ILE A 118 -9.37 -20.51 9.82
N GLU A 119 -8.59 -21.39 10.44
CA GLU A 119 -9.06 -22.42 11.37
C GLU A 119 -9.90 -21.88 12.53
N ARG A 120 -9.45 -20.79 13.14
CA ARG A 120 -10.12 -20.21 14.33
C ARG A 120 -11.28 -19.26 13.99
N ILE A 121 -11.51 -18.98 12.72
CA ILE A 121 -12.51 -18.00 12.30
C ILE A 121 -13.72 -18.73 11.77
N GLN A 122 -14.64 -18.99 12.70
CA GLN A 122 -15.89 -19.69 12.44
C GLN A 122 -17.10 -18.84 12.85
N ARG A 123 -18.23 -19.14 12.23
CA ARG A 123 -19.55 -18.69 12.63
C ARG A 123 -20.43 -19.91 12.88
N GLU A 124 -21.25 -19.86 13.91
CA GLU A 124 -22.23 -20.89 14.19
C GLU A 124 -23.47 -20.69 13.33
N LYS A 125 -24.03 -21.78 12.84
CA LYS A 125 -25.36 -21.81 12.22
C LYS A 125 -26.42 -22.07 13.29
N MET A 126 -27.68 -21.80 12.97
CA MET A 126 -28.83 -22.17 13.83
C MET A 126 -28.83 -23.66 14.18
N ASN A 127 -28.32 -24.52 13.29
CA ASN A 127 -28.23 -25.96 13.49
C ASN A 127 -27.06 -26.38 14.44
N GLY A 128 -26.38 -25.44 15.09
CA GLY A 128 -25.22 -25.69 15.97
C GLY A 128 -23.90 -26.01 15.25
N ALA A 129 -23.92 -26.30 13.95
CA ALA A 129 -22.69 -26.56 13.19
C ALA A 129 -21.87 -25.28 12.92
N SER A 130 -20.56 -25.36 13.11
CA SER A 130 -19.63 -24.26 12.81
C SER A 130 -19.19 -24.26 11.33
N VAL A 131 -19.14 -23.07 10.73
CA VAL A 131 -18.67 -22.87 9.35
C VAL A 131 -17.61 -21.79 9.31
N TYR A 132 -16.53 -22.04 8.58
CA TYR A 132 -15.48 -21.06 8.40
C TYR A 132 -15.96 -19.82 7.67
N VAL A 133 -15.58 -18.66 8.18
CA VAL A 133 -15.88 -17.38 7.54
C VAL A 133 -14.81 -17.07 6.52
N GLY A 134 -15.27 -16.62 5.36
CA GLY A 134 -14.41 -16.22 4.28
C GLY A 134 -13.78 -14.86 4.51
N ILE A 135 -12.46 -14.80 4.61
CA ILE A 135 -11.70 -13.54 4.74
C ILE A 135 -10.96 -13.25 3.44
N ASP A 136 -10.81 -11.96 3.11
CA ASP A 136 -9.98 -11.54 1.98
C ASP A 136 -8.51 -11.49 2.40
N PRO A 137 -7.55 -11.99 1.58
CA PRO A 137 -6.13 -12.03 1.92
C PRO A 137 -5.53 -10.66 2.24
N SER A 138 -6.01 -9.56 1.63
CA SER A 138 -5.48 -8.21 1.87
C SER A 138 -5.80 -7.67 3.27
N LYS A 139 -6.80 -8.25 3.95
CA LYS A 139 -7.18 -7.91 5.34
C LYS A 139 -6.34 -8.65 6.38
N THR A 140 -5.45 -9.53 5.95
CA THR A 140 -4.62 -10.38 6.82
C THR A 140 -3.14 -10.04 6.72
N VAL A 141 -2.38 -10.38 7.75
CA VAL A 141 -0.92 -10.27 7.81
C VAL A 141 -0.36 -11.65 8.10
N ILE A 142 0.66 -12.06 7.34
CA ILE A 142 1.33 -13.34 7.56
C ILE A 142 2.34 -13.19 8.69
N VAL A 143 2.23 -14.04 9.71
CA VAL A 143 3.10 -14.07 10.89
C VAL A 143 4.19 -15.12 10.74
N LYS A 144 3.85 -16.34 10.30
CA LYS A 144 4.81 -17.40 9.96
C LYS A 144 4.55 -17.93 8.56
N LEU A 145 5.65 -18.20 7.85
CA LEU A 145 5.64 -18.70 6.49
C LEU A 145 5.98 -20.18 6.48
N LYS A 146 5.21 -20.99 5.75
CA LYS A 146 5.63 -22.33 5.37
C LYS A 146 6.70 -22.24 4.28
N MET A 147 7.89 -22.78 4.55
CA MET A 147 9.05 -22.65 3.66
C MET A 147 9.19 -23.87 2.74
N ASP A 148 8.98 -23.65 1.45
CA ASP A 148 9.22 -24.63 0.37
C ASP A 148 10.41 -24.19 -0.52
N LYS A 149 10.95 -25.11 -1.32
CA LYS A 149 12.00 -24.82 -2.33
C LYS A 149 11.61 -23.65 -3.25
N ASP A 150 10.39 -23.67 -3.80
CA ASP A 150 9.91 -22.61 -4.69
C ASP A 150 9.61 -21.30 -3.97
N ARG A 151 9.22 -21.38 -2.69
CA ARG A 151 8.91 -20.18 -1.92
C ARG A 151 10.19 -19.42 -1.59
N LYS A 152 11.27 -20.14 -1.25
CA LYS A 152 12.62 -19.57 -1.08
C LYS A 152 13.07 -18.85 -2.34
N LYS A 153 13.01 -19.52 -3.51
CA LYS A 153 13.33 -18.90 -4.82
C LYS A 153 12.54 -17.59 -5.09
N ILE A 154 11.25 -17.55 -4.74
CA ILE A 154 10.43 -16.34 -4.92
C ILE A 154 10.86 -15.22 -3.97
N ILE A 155 11.18 -15.55 -2.71
CA ILE A 155 11.64 -14.60 -1.70
C ILE A 155 12.97 -14.01 -2.14
N ASP A 156 13.95 -14.84 -2.51
CA ASP A 156 15.28 -14.39 -2.90
C ASP A 156 15.21 -13.47 -4.14
N ARG A 157 14.43 -13.88 -5.15
CA ARG A 157 14.21 -13.06 -6.35
C ARG A 157 13.54 -11.71 -6.03
N ARG A 158 12.54 -11.69 -5.13
CA ARG A 158 11.85 -10.45 -4.72
C ARG A 158 12.74 -9.57 -3.84
N GLY A 159 13.56 -10.17 -2.98
CA GLY A 159 14.53 -9.49 -2.12
C GLY A 159 15.58 -8.77 -2.97
N LYS A 160 16.23 -9.49 -3.89
CA LYS A 160 17.20 -8.92 -4.84
C LYS A 160 16.59 -7.78 -5.68
N GLY A 161 15.41 -8.00 -6.24
CA GLY A 161 14.72 -6.97 -7.03
C GLY A 161 14.37 -5.71 -6.23
N ARG A 162 14.08 -5.85 -4.92
CA ARG A 162 13.84 -4.69 -4.05
C ARG A 162 15.13 -3.95 -3.70
N LEU A 163 16.23 -4.66 -3.47
CA LEU A 163 17.55 -4.05 -3.20
C LEU A 163 18.01 -3.20 -4.38
N ALA A 164 17.95 -3.74 -5.60
CA ALA A 164 18.26 -3.02 -6.83
C ALA A 164 17.37 -1.78 -7.02
N ALA A 165 16.06 -1.89 -6.73
CA ALA A 165 15.12 -0.78 -6.85
C ALA A 165 15.36 0.33 -5.81
N LEU A 166 15.84 -0.02 -4.61
CA LEU A 166 16.21 0.94 -3.57
C LEU A 166 17.55 1.64 -3.87
N GLY A 167 18.26 1.26 -4.93
CA GLY A 167 19.49 1.92 -5.35
C GLY A 167 20.64 1.80 -4.35
N LYS A 168 20.56 0.86 -3.39
CA LYS A 168 21.65 0.61 -2.44
C LYS A 168 22.96 0.19 -3.14
N ASP A 169 22.83 -0.31 -4.36
CA ASP A 169 23.93 -0.73 -5.23
C ASP A 169 24.32 0.35 -6.27
N LYS A 170 23.55 1.45 -6.40
CA LYS A 170 23.74 2.48 -7.45
C LYS A 170 24.65 3.65 -7.04
N GLY A 171 25.26 3.59 -5.86
CA GLY A 171 26.12 4.67 -5.36
C GLY A 171 27.14 4.24 -4.30
N LYS A 172 27.36 2.94 -4.12
CA LYS A 172 28.44 2.43 -3.27
C LYS A 172 29.47 1.77 -4.15
N TYR A 173 30.44 2.55 -4.60
CA TYR A 173 31.74 1.99 -4.97
C TYR A 173 32.31 1.38 -3.69
N THR A 174 32.52 0.07 -3.70
CA THR A 174 33.37 -0.58 -2.70
C THR A 174 34.81 -0.43 -3.19
N GLU A 175 35.75 -0.21 -2.28
CA GLU A 175 37.16 0.08 -2.63
C GLU A 175 37.78 -1.03 -3.51
N GLU A 176 37.27 -2.27 -3.42
CA GLU A 176 37.62 -3.40 -4.29
C GLU A 176 37.32 -3.15 -5.78
N SER A 177 36.27 -2.38 -6.10
CA SER A 177 35.94 -1.99 -7.49
C SER A 177 36.75 -0.79 -8.00
N ALA A 178 37.38 -0.02 -7.09
CA ALA A 178 38.28 1.08 -7.44
C ALA A 178 39.70 0.57 -7.69
N ALA A 179 40.20 -0.35 -6.86
CA ALA A 179 41.53 -0.96 -7.01
C ALA A 179 41.70 -1.76 -8.32
N ALA A 180 40.61 -2.35 -8.84
CA ALA A 180 40.62 -3.05 -10.13
C ALA A 180 40.69 -2.11 -11.35
N MET A 181 40.48 -0.80 -11.18
CA MET A 181 40.62 0.18 -12.26
C MET A 181 42.00 0.87 -12.27
N GLU A 182 42.79 0.73 -11.21
CA GLU A 182 44.09 1.39 -11.04
C GLU A 182 45.30 0.52 -11.46
N THR A 183 45.07 -0.76 -11.76
CA THR A 183 46.11 -1.74 -12.15
C THR A 183 46.14 -2.05 -13.64
N LEU A 184 45.58 -1.16 -14.48
CA LEU A 184 45.73 -1.14 -15.94
C LEU A 184 46.48 0.11 -16.38
#